data_AF-A0A1F7PAN6-F1
#
_entry.id   AF-A0A1F7PAN6-F1
#
_cell.length_a   1.000
_cell.length_b   1.000
_cell.length_c   1.000
_cell.angle_alpha   90.00
_cell.angle_beta   90.00
_cell.angle_gamma   90.00
#
_symmetry.space_group_name_H-M   'P 1'
#
loop_
_entity.id
_entity.type
_entity.pdbx_description
1 polymer ?
#
loop_
_entity_poly.entity_id
_entity_poly.type
_entity_poly.pdbx_seq_one_letter_code
_entity_poly.pdbx_strand_id
1 'polypeptide(L)'
;MVRLECPRCTALFESQRLFTGCPRCREQHVAVNLGVKGDLAPLARLRTERFPATPRGLWRFRALLPIGGGRPVTLGDDFGALLAMLRESYGLDLHG
;
A
#
# COMPACT_ATOMS: atom_id res chain seq x y z
N MET A 1 -8.98 6.81 9.46
CA MET A 1 -9.23 5.42 9.91
C MET A 1 -9.33 4.53 8.68
N VAL A 2 -8.71 3.35 8.69
CA VAL A 2 -8.76 2.41 7.56
C VAL A 2 -9.80 1.34 7.82
N ARG A 3 -10.68 1.14 6.84
CA ARG A 3 -11.72 0.12 6.84
C ARG A 3 -11.55 -0.81 5.65
N LEU A 4 -12.24 -1.93 5.70
CA LEU A 4 -12.45 -2.80 4.54
C LEU A 4 -13.87 -2.59 3.99
N GLU A 5 -13.99 -2.47 2.68
CA GLU A 5 -15.26 -2.30 1.97
C GLU A 5 -15.47 -3.43 0.95
N CYS A 6 -16.67 -3.98 0.89
CA CYS A 6 -17.07 -4.89 -0.18
C CYS A 6 -17.49 -4.10 -1.43
N PRO A 7 -16.86 -4.28 -2.59
CA PRO A 7 -17.24 -3.56 -3.82
C PRO A 7 -18.62 -3.99 -4.36
N ARG A 8 -19.12 -5.16 -3.98
CA ARG A 8 -20.44 -5.67 -4.43
C ARG A 8 -21.60 -5.15 -3.57
N CYS A 9 -21.46 -5.23 -2.25
CA CYS A 9 -22.57 -4.97 -1.32
C CYS A 9 -22.33 -3.79 -0.38
N THR A 10 -21.26 -3.01 -0.61
CA THR A 10 -20.86 -1.79 0.11
C THR A 10 -20.75 -1.92 1.64
N ALA A 11 -20.68 -3.15 2.14
CA ALA A 11 -20.55 -3.40 3.57
C ALA A 11 -19.16 -2.99 4.06
N LEU A 12 -19.11 -2.33 5.22
CA LEU A 12 -17.90 -1.84 5.84
C LEU A 12 -17.51 -2.69 7.05
N PHE A 13 -16.22 -2.96 7.20
CA PHE A 13 -15.68 -3.75 8.29
C PHE A 13 -14.44 -3.06 8.89
N GLU A 14 -14.37 -3.02 10.21
CA GLU A 14 -13.22 -2.46 10.96
C GLU A 14 -12.09 -3.48 11.16
N SER A 15 -12.42 -4.78 11.15
CA SER A 15 -11.46 -5.86 11.37
C SER A 15 -10.65 -6.15 10.11
N GLN A 16 -9.32 -6.14 10.25
CA GLN A 16 -8.40 -6.56 9.19
C GLN A 16 -8.30 -8.09 9.04
N ARG A 17 -8.96 -8.87 9.91
CA ARG A 17 -8.91 -10.36 9.87
C ARG A 17 -9.98 -10.97 8.95
N LEU A 18 -10.23 -10.37 7.80
CA LEU A 18 -11.22 -10.85 6.82
C LEU A 18 -10.55 -11.43 5.58
N PHE A 19 -9.54 -12.29 5.79
CA PHE A 19 -8.80 -12.96 4.72
C PHE A 19 -9.71 -13.83 3.81
N THR A 20 -10.87 -14.22 4.32
CA THR A 20 -11.84 -15.07 3.60
C THR A 20 -12.77 -14.29 2.67
N GLY A 21 -12.64 -12.96 2.58
CA GLY A 21 -13.53 -12.09 1.78
C GLY A 21 -14.78 -11.61 2.54
N CYS A 22 -15.73 -11.00 1.82
CA CYS A 22 -16.94 -10.40 2.39
C CYS A 22 -17.87 -11.45 3.05
N PRO A 23 -18.13 -11.38 4.37
CA PRO A 23 -19.03 -12.31 5.06
C PRO A 23 -20.46 -12.31 4.51
N ARG A 24 -21.02 -11.13 4.21
CA ARG A 24 -22.40 -10.99 3.71
C ARG A 24 -22.60 -11.60 2.32
N CYS A 25 -21.60 -11.47 1.44
CA CYS A 25 -21.69 -12.09 0.12
C CYS A 25 -21.50 -13.61 0.19
N ARG A 26 -20.75 -14.10 1.17
CA ARG A 26 -20.54 -15.53 1.39
C ARG A 26 -21.80 -16.25 1.82
N GLU A 27 -22.67 -15.61 2.60
CA GLU A 27 -24.02 -16.13 2.93
C GLU A 27 -24.87 -16.40 1.68
N GLN A 28 -24.53 -15.76 0.55
CA GLN A 28 -25.17 -15.97 -0.75
C GLN A 28 -24.32 -16.84 -1.69
N HIS A 29 -23.32 -17.55 -1.16
CA HIS A 29 -22.38 -18.36 -1.93
C HIS A 29 -21.54 -17.58 -2.97
N VAL A 30 -21.35 -16.27 -2.78
CA VAL A 30 -20.53 -15.42 -3.66
C VAL A 30 -19.23 -15.02 -2.95
N ALA A 31 -18.09 -15.39 -3.53
CA ALA A 31 -16.78 -14.95 -3.07
C ALA A 31 -16.46 -13.54 -3.58
N VAL A 32 -16.19 -12.60 -2.66
CA VAL A 32 -15.82 -11.22 -3.00
C VAL A 32 -14.68 -10.76 -2.11
N ASN A 33 -13.59 -10.32 -2.73
CA ASN A 33 -12.47 -9.72 -2.01
C ASN A 33 -12.86 -8.33 -1.50
N LEU A 34 -12.42 -8.01 -0.28
CA LEU A 34 -12.62 -6.69 0.30
C LEU A 34 -11.53 -5.74 -0.17
N GLY A 35 -11.92 -4.50 -0.49
CA GLY A 35 -11.01 -3.41 -0.78
C GLY A 35 -10.70 -2.59 0.47
N VAL A 36 -9.59 -1.86 0.45
CA VAL A 36 -9.26 -0.90 1.51
C VAL A 36 -10.03 0.40 1.27
N LYS A 37 -10.81 0.85 2.27
CA LYS A 37 -11.45 2.17 2.29
C LYS A 37 -10.72 3.05 3.30
N GLY A 38 -9.93 3.99 2.78
CA GLY A 38 -9.26 5.03 3.55
C GLY A 38 -9.88 6.40 3.33
N ASP A 39 -9.70 7.30 4.30
CA ASP A 39 -9.95 8.72 4.09
C ASP A 39 -8.76 9.32 3.31
N LEU A 40 -9.05 9.82 2.11
CA LEU A 40 -8.05 10.44 1.23
C LEU A 40 -8.07 11.97 1.31
N ALA A 41 -9.00 12.57 2.09
CA ALA A 41 -9.06 14.02 2.24
C ALA A 41 -7.73 14.65 2.71
N PRO A 42 -6.94 14.02 3.61
CA PRO A 42 -5.62 14.53 3.97
C PRO A 42 -4.64 14.62 2.79
N LEU A 43 -4.82 13.77 1.77
CA LEU A 43 -3.95 13.73 0.59
C LEU A 43 -4.30 14.81 -0.44
N ALA A 44 -5.49 15.42 -0.35
CA ALA A 44 -5.96 16.42 -1.33
C ALA A 44 -5.07 17.68 -1.39
N ARG A 45 -4.27 17.93 -0.34
CA ARG A 45 -3.35 19.07 -0.26
C ARG A 45 -1.93 18.76 -0.73
N LEU A 46 -1.63 17.50 -1.01
CA LEU A 46 -0.31 17.11 -1.48
C LEU A 46 -0.08 17.69 -2.87
N ARG A 47 1.09 18.30 -3.07
CA ARG A 47 1.54 18.67 -4.40
C ARG A 47 2.45 17.58 -4.93
N THR A 48 2.79 17.69 -6.21
CA THR A 48 3.81 16.87 -6.86
C THR A 48 5.24 17.24 -6.42
N GLU A 49 5.42 17.71 -5.18
CA GLU A 49 6.75 17.91 -4.62
C GLU A 49 7.50 16.57 -4.64
N ARG A 50 8.82 16.61 -4.86
CA ARG A 50 9.62 15.39 -4.86
C ARG A 50 9.55 14.75 -3.48
N PHE A 51 9.08 13.51 -3.42
CA PHE A 51 9.24 12.68 -2.23
C PHE A 51 10.74 12.56 -1.89
N PRO A 52 11.09 12.49 -0.60
CA PRO A 52 12.49 12.37 -0.21
C PRO A 52 13.09 11.09 -0.79
N ALA A 53 14.37 11.14 -1.18
CA ALA A 53 15.09 9.97 -1.67
C ALA A 53 15.32 8.91 -0.57
N THR A 54 15.23 9.32 0.70
CA THR A 54 15.38 8.48 1.88
C THR A 54 14.23 8.68 2.87
N PRO A 55 13.74 7.63 3.55
CA PRO A 55 14.13 6.22 3.42
C PRO A 55 13.76 5.65 2.04
N ARG A 56 14.47 4.61 1.56
CA ARG A 56 14.19 4.00 0.25
C ARG A 56 12.92 3.13 0.30
N GLY A 57 12.51 2.62 -0.87
CA GLY A 57 11.40 1.67 -0.97
C GLY A 57 10.04 2.34 -0.74
N LEU A 58 9.12 1.60 -0.12
CA LEU A 58 7.74 2.06 0.12
C LEU A 58 7.69 3.21 1.13
N TRP A 59 8.61 3.23 2.09
CA TRP A 59 8.59 4.17 3.22
C TRP A 59 8.87 5.62 2.84
N ARG A 60 9.46 5.88 1.66
CA ARG A 60 9.59 7.24 1.12
C ARG A 60 8.23 7.93 0.95
N PHE A 61 7.18 7.13 0.75
CA PHE A 61 5.80 7.57 0.54
C PHE A 61 4.97 7.51 1.83
N ARG A 62 5.61 7.48 3.01
CA ARG A 62 4.91 7.31 4.30
C ARG A 62 3.72 8.26 4.49
N ALA A 63 3.82 9.50 4.02
CA ALA A 63 2.73 10.48 4.11
C ALA A 63 1.45 10.07 3.35
N LEU A 64 1.55 9.16 2.38
CA LEU A 64 0.43 8.60 1.61
C LEU A 64 -0.14 7.32 2.23
N LEU A 65 0.62 6.65 3.09
CA LEU A 65 0.26 5.32 3.56
C LEU A 65 -0.78 5.44 4.68
N PRO A 66 -1.86 4.67 4.62
CA PRO A 66 -2.93 4.75 5.61
C PRO A 66 -2.58 3.90 6.84
N ILE A 67 -1.43 4.20 7.46
CA ILE A 67 -0.83 3.42 8.55
C ILE A 67 -0.74 4.24 9.83
N GLY A 68 -0.76 3.56 10.97
CA GLY A 68 -0.54 4.22 12.27
C GLY A 68 0.90 4.70 12.48
N GLY A 69 1.14 5.33 13.63
CA GLY A 69 2.46 5.90 14.01
C GLY A 69 3.56 4.89 14.36
N GLY A 70 3.37 3.59 14.12
CA GLY A 70 4.36 2.56 14.45
C GLY A 70 5.68 2.71 13.69
N ARG A 71 6.74 2.07 14.21
CA ARG A 71 8.03 2.00 13.52
C ARG A 71 7.92 1.03 12.32
N PRO A 72 8.29 1.47 11.11
CA PRO A 72 8.37 0.63 9.92
C PRO A 72 9.19 -0.65 10.13
N VAL A 73 8.71 -1.74 9.54
CA VAL A 73 9.49 -2.97 9.34
C VAL A 73 9.77 -3.07 7.84
N THR A 74 11.05 -3.23 7.48
CA THR A 74 11.53 -3.37 6.10
C THR A 74 12.21 -4.71 5.93
N LEU A 75 11.95 -5.38 4.81
CA LEU A 75 12.54 -6.68 4.46
C LEU A 75 13.51 -6.56 3.27
N GLY A 76 14.14 -5.39 3.09
CA GLY A 76 14.98 -5.08 1.93
C GLY A 76 14.18 -4.67 0.68
N ASP A 77 13.07 -3.96 0.84
CA ASP A 77 12.15 -3.52 -0.22
C ASP A 77 12.65 -2.30 -1.03
N ASP A 78 13.95 -2.00 -0.96
CA ASP A 78 14.54 -0.82 -1.58
C ASP A 78 15.05 -1.04 -3.01
N PHE A 79 14.91 -2.27 -3.53
CA PHE A 79 15.38 -2.70 -4.85
C PHE A 79 16.89 -2.44 -5.09
N GLY A 80 17.67 -2.17 -4.05
CA GLY A 80 19.08 -1.81 -4.16
C GLY A 80 19.91 -2.89 -4.84
N ALA A 81 19.65 -4.16 -4.48
CA ALA A 81 20.34 -5.32 -5.07
C ALA A 81 20.02 -5.50 -6.56
N LEU A 82 18.75 -5.34 -6.96
CA LEU A 82 18.34 -5.41 -8.36
C LEU A 82 19.00 -4.30 -9.19
N LEU A 83 19.00 -3.07 -8.67
CA LEU A 83 19.63 -1.94 -9.36
C LEU A 83 21.14 -2.11 -9.52
N ALA A 84 21.83 -2.67 -8.52
CA ALA A 84 23.25 -2.99 -8.60
C ALA A 84 23.53 -4.01 -9.71
N MET A 85 22.75 -5.12 -9.73
CA MET A 85 22.86 -6.14 -10.77
C MET A 85 22.60 -5.57 -12.18
N LEU A 86 21.58 -4.73 -12.33
CA LEU A 86 21.25 -4.12 -13.62
C LEU A 86 22.33 -3.17 -14.15
N ARG A 87 22.96 -2.39 -13.25
CA ARG A 87 24.10 -1.54 -13.59
C ARG A 87 25.29 -2.35 -14.08
N GLU A 88 25.65 -3.40 -13.34
CA GLU A 88 26.77 -4.28 -13.69
C GLU A 88 26.50 -5.02 -15.01
N SER A 89 25.31 -5.60 -15.16
CA SER A 89 25.00 -6.50 -16.27
C SER A 89 24.69 -5.78 -17.59
N TYR A 90 24.14 -4.56 -17.51
CA TYR A 90 23.60 -3.85 -18.68
C TYR A 90 24.12 -2.41 -18.85
N GLY A 91 25.01 -1.94 -17.98
CA GLY A 91 25.54 -0.56 -18.06
C GLY A 91 24.47 0.52 -17.91
N LEU A 92 23.34 0.20 -17.25
CA LEU A 92 22.22 1.13 -17.11
C LEU A 92 22.53 2.21 -16.07
N ASP A 93 22.67 3.47 -16.51
CA ASP A 93 22.84 4.60 -15.60
C ASP A 93 21.46 5.11 -15.11
N LEU A 94 20.89 4.36 -14.17
CA LEU A 94 19.60 4.69 -13.55
C LEU A 94 19.84 5.67 -12.39
N HIS A 95 19.44 6.93 -12.56
CA HIS A 95 19.40 7.91 -11.47
C HIS A 95 18.26 7.56 -10.51
N GLY A 96 18.61 7.27 -9.24
CA GLY A 96 17.68 6.89 -8.18
C GLY A 96 17.33 8.04 -7.24
#